data_AF-A0A2Z4MPB3-F1
#
_entry.id   AF-A0A2Z4MPB3-F1
#
_cell.length_a   1.000
_cell.length_b   1.000
_cell.length_c   1.000
_cell.angle_alpha   90.00
_cell.angle_beta   90.00
_cell.angle_gamma   90.00
#
_symmetry.space_group_name_H-M   'P 1'
#
loop_
_entity.id
_entity.type
_entity.pdbx_description
1 polymer ?
#
loop_
_entity_poly.entity_id
_entity_poly.type
_entity_poly.pdbx_seq_one_letter_code
_entity_poly.pdbx_strand_id
1 'polypeptide(L)'
;MKKFATTGLLALTLVLSTSASAFAAVYHDNEPNNNRDSANIFHVADGNQINGKLDRNNGDQQDYYKFTPTVDQKVRFQLAYSKAPKQEFKLILGSNETTLTKDYFDVNLVAGREYIFKVEGHSYNYDYNNFNYSVYTYVLPN
;
A
#
# COMPACT_ATOMS: atom_id res chain seq x y z
N MET A 1 4.64 26.21 66.13
CA MET A 1 3.63 25.56 65.26
C MET A 1 4.35 25.06 64.01
N LYS A 2 4.51 23.75 63.85
CA LYS A 2 5.18 23.14 62.70
C LYS A 2 4.15 22.97 61.57
N LYS A 3 4.41 23.53 60.39
CA LYS A 3 3.67 23.20 59.16
C LYS A 3 4.64 22.45 58.24
N PHE A 4 4.40 21.16 58.04
CA PHE A 4 5.10 20.36 57.05
C PHE A 4 4.53 20.71 55.68
N ALA A 5 5.37 21.22 54.78
CA ALA A 5 5.04 21.40 53.39
C ALA A 5 5.29 20.08 52.65
N THR A 6 4.20 19.49 52.17
CA THR A 6 4.20 18.32 51.29
C THR A 6 4.53 18.79 49.87
N THR A 7 5.66 18.38 49.34
CA THR A 7 6.02 18.43 47.91
C THR A 7 6.66 17.09 47.63
N GLY A 8 6.10 16.19 46.83
CA GLY A 8 5.38 16.35 45.57
C GLY A 8 6.10 15.40 44.61
N LEU A 9 5.67 14.14 44.60
CA LEU A 9 6.34 13.05 43.88
C LEU A 9 6.15 13.25 42.37
N LEU A 10 7.23 13.59 41.65
CA LEU A 10 7.25 13.55 40.18
C LEU A 10 7.25 12.08 39.74
N ALA A 11 6.10 11.57 39.30
CA ALA A 11 6.03 10.29 38.60
C ALA A 11 6.25 10.56 37.10
N LEU A 12 7.46 10.26 36.60
CA LEU A 12 7.74 10.20 35.17
C LEU A 12 7.07 8.95 34.60
N THR A 13 5.94 9.12 33.92
CA THR A 13 5.28 8.02 33.20
C THR A 13 6.04 7.76 31.91
N LEU A 14 6.88 6.71 31.90
CA LEU A 14 7.50 6.19 30.70
C LEU A 14 6.41 5.49 29.88
N VAL A 15 5.84 6.16 28.88
CA VAL A 15 4.93 5.52 27.92
C VAL A 15 5.80 4.67 26.98
N LEU A 16 5.97 3.38 27.32
CA LEU A 16 6.42 2.42 26.32
C LEU A 16 5.30 2.28 25.30
N SER A 17 5.40 3.02 24.19
CA SER A 17 4.63 2.69 22.99
C SER A 17 5.17 1.37 22.47
N THR A 18 4.64 0.26 22.95
CA THR A 18 4.81 -1.02 22.26
C THR A 18 4.07 -0.87 20.95
N SER A 19 4.81 -0.57 19.89
CA SER A 19 4.33 -0.63 18.51
C SER A 19 3.77 -2.02 18.31
N ALA A 20 2.45 -2.17 18.40
CA ALA A 20 1.81 -3.41 18.04
C ALA A 20 2.19 -3.65 16.58
N SER A 21 2.93 -4.73 16.31
CA SER A 21 3.17 -5.17 14.94
C SER A 21 1.78 -5.34 14.31
N ALA A 22 1.42 -4.47 13.37
CA ALA A 22 0.20 -4.65 12.61
C ALA A 22 0.33 -6.00 11.89
N PHE A 23 -0.62 -6.90 12.12
CA PHE A 23 -0.67 -8.14 11.34
C PHE A 23 -0.84 -7.77 9.86
N ALA A 24 -0.09 -8.43 9.00
CA ALA A 24 -0.27 -8.34 7.56
C ALA A 24 -1.73 -8.59 7.19
N ALA A 25 -2.38 -7.58 6.61
CA ALA A 25 -3.76 -7.64 6.16
C ALA A 25 -3.83 -7.82 4.65
N VAL A 26 -4.81 -8.61 4.20
CA VAL A 26 -5.14 -8.77 2.79
C VAL A 26 -6.38 -7.93 2.49
N TYR A 27 -6.23 -7.00 1.57
CA TYR A 27 -7.29 -6.13 1.05
C TYR A 27 -7.80 -6.72 -0.26
N HIS A 28 -9.11 -6.73 -0.41
CA HIS A 28 -9.74 -7.13 -1.66
C HIS A 28 -10.04 -5.90 -2.50
N ASP A 29 -9.79 -6.04 -3.78
CA ASP A 29 -10.26 -5.10 -4.79
C ASP A 29 -11.80 -5.04 -4.82
N ASN A 30 -12.36 -3.82 -4.91
CA ASN A 30 -13.80 -3.60 -4.93
C ASN A 30 -14.20 -2.62 -6.04
N GLU A 31 -14.94 -3.12 -7.01
CA GLU A 31 -15.39 -2.36 -8.18
C GLU A 31 -16.70 -1.58 -7.92
N PRO A 32 -16.91 -0.41 -8.57
CA PRO A 32 -16.00 0.26 -9.49
C PRO A 32 -14.89 1.02 -8.77
N ASN A 33 -13.65 0.89 -9.20
CA ASN A 33 -12.51 1.69 -8.73
C ASN A 33 -11.63 2.23 -9.87
N ASN A 34 -12.21 2.28 -11.07
CA ASN A 34 -11.57 2.58 -12.35
C ASN A 34 -11.04 4.03 -12.53
N ASN A 35 -11.19 4.88 -11.51
CA ASN A 35 -10.71 6.25 -11.48
C ASN A 35 -10.33 6.67 -10.05
N ARG A 36 -9.66 7.83 -9.94
CA ARG A 36 -9.14 8.36 -8.67
C ARG A 36 -10.23 8.64 -7.63
N ASP A 37 -11.42 9.09 -8.06
CA ASP A 37 -12.49 9.47 -7.14
C ASP A 37 -13.14 8.24 -6.50
N SER A 38 -13.21 7.14 -7.25
CA SER A 38 -13.72 5.84 -6.79
C SER A 38 -12.64 4.91 -6.21
N ALA A 39 -11.42 5.40 -5.98
CA ALA A 39 -10.30 4.57 -5.53
C ALA A 39 -10.61 3.81 -4.23
N ASN A 40 -10.25 2.54 -4.18
CA ASN A 40 -10.37 1.73 -2.97
C ASN A 40 -9.45 2.25 -1.86
N ILE A 41 -9.89 2.10 -0.62
CA ILE A 41 -9.08 2.47 0.53
C ILE A 41 -8.11 1.32 0.84
N PHE A 42 -6.84 1.66 0.98
CA PHE A 42 -5.78 0.74 1.39
C PHE A 42 -5.05 1.32 2.61
N HIS A 43 -4.49 0.45 3.44
CA HIS A 43 -3.58 0.85 4.50
C HIS A 43 -2.19 0.28 4.19
N VAL A 44 -1.22 1.16 4.00
CA VAL A 44 0.17 0.74 3.78
C VAL A 44 0.80 0.36 5.12
N ALA A 45 1.20 -0.90 5.24
CA ALA A 45 1.98 -1.40 6.36
C ALA A 45 2.87 -2.56 5.88
N ASP A 46 3.81 -2.98 6.73
CA ASP A 46 4.67 -4.12 6.43
C ASP A 46 3.85 -5.41 6.26
N GLY A 47 4.01 -6.08 5.13
CA GLY A 47 3.31 -7.31 4.79
C GLY A 47 1.87 -7.14 4.29
N ASN A 48 1.31 -5.93 4.27
CA ASN A 48 -0.02 -5.73 3.71
C ASN A 48 -0.06 -6.03 2.22
N GLN A 49 -1.18 -6.59 1.78
CA GLN A 49 -1.37 -7.08 0.42
C GLN A 49 -2.72 -6.62 -0.13
N ILE A 50 -2.79 -6.44 -1.44
CA ILE A 50 -4.03 -6.35 -2.21
C ILE A 50 -4.10 -7.53 -3.17
N ASN A 51 -5.29 -8.10 -3.33
CA ASN A 51 -5.60 -9.01 -4.42
C ASN A 51 -6.69 -8.39 -5.30
N GLY A 52 -6.37 -8.24 -6.59
CA GLY A 52 -7.28 -7.68 -7.57
C GLY A 52 -7.23 -8.43 -8.89
N LYS A 53 -8.08 -7.98 -9.82
CA LYS A 53 -8.20 -8.59 -11.13
C LYS A 53 -8.71 -7.53 -12.11
N LEU A 54 -7.93 -7.30 -13.16
CA LEU A 54 -8.35 -6.45 -14.27
C LEU A 54 -9.34 -7.20 -15.17
N ASP A 55 -10.51 -6.64 -15.43
CA ASP A 55 -11.50 -7.14 -16.38
C ASP A 55 -11.70 -6.22 -17.58
N ARG A 56 -10.75 -6.30 -18.51
CA ARG A 56 -10.75 -5.46 -19.72
C ARG A 56 -11.99 -5.65 -20.59
N ASN A 57 -12.68 -6.79 -20.54
CA ASN A 57 -13.89 -7.02 -21.34
C ASN A 57 -15.03 -6.09 -20.92
N ASN A 58 -14.99 -5.59 -19.68
CA ASN A 58 -15.96 -4.64 -19.13
C ASN A 58 -15.39 -3.21 -19.04
N GLY A 59 -14.26 -2.94 -19.69
CA GLY A 59 -13.60 -1.63 -19.65
C GLY A 59 -12.73 -1.40 -18.42
N ASP A 60 -12.59 -2.42 -17.56
CA ASP A 60 -11.75 -2.36 -16.37
C ASP A 60 -10.29 -2.65 -16.75
N GLN A 61 -9.55 -1.56 -16.98
CA GLN A 61 -8.14 -1.59 -17.39
C GLN A 61 -7.21 -1.08 -16.29
N GLN A 62 -7.77 -0.57 -15.20
CA GLN A 62 -7.00 0.07 -14.15
C GLN A 62 -7.76 0.12 -12.83
N ASP A 63 -7.09 -0.27 -11.75
CA ASP A 63 -7.63 -0.26 -10.40
C ASP A 63 -6.91 0.80 -9.58
N TYR A 64 -7.65 1.77 -9.02
CA TYR A 64 -7.08 2.82 -8.19
C TYR A 64 -7.22 2.49 -6.70
N TYR A 65 -6.16 2.80 -5.96
CA TYR A 65 -6.10 2.69 -4.51
C TYR A 65 -5.57 3.97 -3.90
N LYS A 66 -6.13 4.35 -2.75
CA LYS A 66 -5.69 5.51 -1.98
C LYS A 66 -5.38 5.16 -0.54
N PHE A 67 -4.41 5.86 0.02
CA PHE A 67 -4.00 5.68 1.41
C PHE A 67 -3.38 6.96 1.96
N THR A 68 -3.39 7.09 3.29
CA THR A 68 -2.66 8.14 4.00
C THR A 68 -1.82 7.47 5.09
N PRO A 69 -0.48 7.45 4.98
CA PRO A 69 0.38 6.85 5.98
C PRO A 69 0.37 7.69 7.25
N THR A 70 0.50 7.04 8.40
CA THR A 70 0.49 7.68 9.72
C THR A 70 1.90 7.95 10.26
N VAL A 71 2.93 7.43 9.60
CA VAL A 71 4.34 7.56 9.97
C VAL A 71 5.19 7.81 8.73
N ASP A 72 6.29 8.53 8.90
CA ASP A 72 7.32 8.66 7.87
C ASP A 72 8.06 7.33 7.75
N GLN A 73 8.09 6.75 6.56
CA GLN A 73 8.69 5.43 6.34
C GLN A 73 9.07 5.20 4.88
N LYS A 74 10.15 4.45 4.65
CA LYS A 74 10.49 3.94 3.32
C LYS A 74 9.76 2.62 3.08
N VAL A 75 8.98 2.54 2.01
CA VAL A 75 8.17 1.36 1.69
C VAL A 75 8.46 0.88 0.28
N ARG A 76 8.61 -0.43 0.13
CA ARG A 76 8.58 -1.12 -1.16
C ARG A 76 7.15 -1.44 -1.54
N PHE A 77 6.78 -1.07 -2.75
CA PHE A 77 5.57 -1.55 -3.43
C PHE A 77 6.00 -2.57 -4.48
N GLN A 78 5.44 -3.78 -4.42
CA GLN A 78 5.78 -4.87 -5.35
C GLN A 78 4.52 -5.42 -6.00
N LEU A 79 4.56 -5.59 -7.32
CA LEU A 79 3.49 -6.14 -8.13
C LEU A 79 3.80 -7.59 -8.51
N ALA A 80 2.88 -8.49 -8.25
CA ALA A 80 2.92 -9.86 -8.76
C ALA A 80 1.73 -10.11 -9.69
N TYR A 81 2.00 -10.70 -10.85
CA TYR A 81 0.99 -11.13 -11.82
C TYR A 81 1.56 -12.19 -12.75
N SER A 82 0.72 -12.82 -13.57
CA SER A 82 1.18 -13.76 -14.59
C SER A 82 1.92 -13.03 -15.72
N LYS A 83 3.24 -13.21 -15.82
CA LYS A 83 4.07 -12.68 -16.91
C LYS A 83 4.03 -13.57 -18.16
N ALA A 84 2.85 -13.98 -18.59
CA ALA A 84 2.69 -14.71 -19.85
C ALA A 84 3.20 -13.88 -21.03
N PRO A 85 3.62 -14.49 -22.16
CA PRO A 85 4.03 -13.74 -23.34
C PRO A 85 2.97 -12.71 -23.74
N LYS A 86 3.37 -11.46 -24.01
CA LYS A 86 2.45 -10.33 -24.35
C LYS A 86 1.46 -9.94 -23.24
N GLN A 87 1.72 -10.33 -21.99
CA GLN A 87 0.98 -9.82 -20.83
C GLN A 87 1.88 -8.90 -19.99
N GLU A 88 1.43 -7.67 -19.77
CA GLU A 88 2.16 -6.67 -19.00
C GLU A 88 1.18 -5.84 -18.18
N PHE A 89 1.33 -5.91 -16.86
CA PHE A 89 0.70 -5.01 -15.90
C PHE A 89 1.75 -4.11 -15.27
N LYS A 90 1.33 -2.90 -14.90
CA LYS A 90 2.16 -1.91 -14.22
C LYS A 90 1.51 -1.47 -12.93
N LEU A 91 2.32 -1.32 -11.89
CA LEU A 91 1.97 -0.63 -10.65
C LEU A 91 2.61 0.76 -10.72
N ILE A 92 1.84 1.80 -10.46
CA ILE A 92 2.24 3.20 -10.66
C ILE A 92 1.87 4.04 -9.44
N LEU A 93 2.83 4.74 -8.86
CA LEU A 93 2.67 5.72 -7.78
C LEU A 93 3.47 6.99 -8.07
N GLY A 94 2.77 8.04 -8.51
CA GLY A 94 3.41 9.30 -8.94
C GLY A 94 4.31 9.07 -10.15
N SER A 95 5.61 9.37 -10.02
CA SER A 95 6.63 9.11 -11.04
C SER A 95 7.31 7.73 -10.92
N ASN A 96 6.93 6.93 -9.92
CA ASN A 96 7.47 5.59 -9.74
C ASN A 96 6.55 4.59 -10.44
N GLU A 97 7.13 3.70 -11.24
CA GLU A 97 6.40 2.60 -11.85
C GLU A 97 7.25 1.34 -11.91
N THR A 98 6.57 0.19 -11.93
CA THR A 98 7.21 -1.09 -12.26
C THR A 98 7.48 -1.18 -13.77
N THR A 99 8.40 -2.06 -14.13
CA THR A 99 8.73 -2.40 -15.52
C THR A 99 8.64 -3.91 -15.72
N LEU A 100 8.80 -4.37 -16.96
CA LEU A 100 8.81 -5.81 -17.29
C LEU A 100 9.83 -6.61 -16.47
N THR A 101 11.02 -6.03 -16.26
CA THR A 101 12.14 -6.69 -15.56
C THR A 101 12.26 -6.31 -14.08
N LYS A 102 11.55 -5.27 -13.63
CA LYS A 102 11.54 -4.82 -12.24
C LYS A 102 10.11 -4.65 -11.74
N ASP A 103 9.68 -5.56 -10.90
CA ASP A 103 8.33 -5.69 -10.37
C ASP A 103 8.08 -4.90 -9.09
N TYR A 104 9.02 -4.04 -8.67
CA TYR A 104 8.88 -3.21 -7.48
C TYR A 104 9.49 -1.81 -7.64
N PHE A 105 9.09 -0.91 -6.77
CA PHE A 105 9.78 0.35 -6.51
C PHE A 105 9.68 0.71 -5.03
N ASP A 106 10.62 1.54 -4.57
CA ASP A 106 10.70 1.97 -3.17
C ASP A 106 10.36 3.46 -3.08
N VAL A 107 9.56 3.87 -2.10
CA VAL A 107 9.11 5.25 -1.91
C VAL A 107 9.29 5.68 -0.47
N ASN A 108 9.79 6.89 -0.25
CA ASN A 108 9.73 7.55 1.06
C ASN A 108 8.35 8.17 1.22
N LEU A 109 7.55 7.59 2.12
CA LEU A 109 6.22 8.07 2.46
C LEU A 109 6.33 9.12 3.57
N VAL A 110 5.50 10.16 3.46
CA VAL A 110 5.39 11.25 4.44
C VAL A 110 4.06 11.12 5.16
N ALA A 111 4.10 11.11 6.49
CA ALA A 111 2.93 11.01 7.35
C ALA A 111 1.90 12.11 7.03
N GLY A 112 0.62 11.73 7.00
CA GLY A 112 -0.50 12.65 6.76
C GLY A 112 -0.66 13.10 5.31
N ARG A 113 0.23 12.73 4.39
CA ARG A 113 0.06 13.01 2.95
C ARG A 113 -0.78 11.92 2.30
N GLU A 114 -1.84 12.30 1.60
CA GLU A 114 -2.60 11.34 0.78
C GLU A 114 -1.78 10.93 -0.45
N TYR A 115 -1.79 9.63 -0.74
CA TYR A 115 -1.21 9.04 -1.93
C TYR A 115 -2.27 8.23 -2.67
N ILE A 116 -2.17 8.24 -4.00
CA ILE A 116 -2.98 7.41 -4.89
C ILE A 116 -2.01 6.66 -5.79
N PHE A 117 -2.17 5.34 -5.84
CA PHE A 117 -1.50 4.48 -6.82
C PHE A 117 -2.55 3.74 -7.66
N LYS A 118 -2.10 3.18 -8.78
CA LYS A 118 -2.94 2.32 -9.61
C LYS A 118 -2.19 1.09 -10.09
N VAL A 119 -2.94 0.01 -10.32
CA VAL A 119 -2.50 -1.08 -11.20
C VAL A 119 -3.15 -0.84 -12.55
N GLU A 120 -2.40 -0.95 -13.64
CA GLU A 120 -2.89 -0.73 -15.00
C GLU A 120 -2.41 -1.86 -15.90
N GLY A 121 -3.31 -2.37 -16.75
CA GLY A 121 -2.94 -3.34 -17.76
C GLY A 121 -2.45 -2.65 -19.03
N HIS A 122 -1.19 -2.87 -19.38
CA HIS A 122 -0.56 -2.29 -20.56
C HIS A 122 -0.69 -3.20 -21.79
N SER A 123 -0.51 -4.51 -21.60
CA SER A 123 -0.71 -5.52 -22.64
C SER A 123 -1.41 -6.75 -22.06
N TYR A 124 -2.26 -7.38 -22.86
CA TYR A 124 -3.07 -8.53 -22.45
C TYR A 124 -2.85 -9.68 -23.41
N ASN A 125 -2.65 -10.88 -22.86
CA ASN A 125 -2.72 -12.12 -23.62
C ASN A 125 -4.01 -12.86 -23.27
N TYR A 126 -4.98 -12.79 -24.18
CA TYR A 126 -6.31 -13.36 -23.99
C TYR A 126 -6.32 -14.89 -23.96
N ASP A 127 -5.33 -15.54 -24.58
CA ASP A 127 -5.24 -17.00 -24.60
C ASP A 127 -4.94 -17.58 -23.21
N TYR A 128 -4.30 -16.79 -22.34
CA TYR A 128 -3.95 -17.21 -20.98
C TYR A 128 -5.05 -16.91 -19.95
N ASN A 129 -5.97 -15.99 -20.26
CA ASN A 129 -7.15 -15.63 -19.47
C ASN A 129 -6.88 -15.49 -17.94
N ASN A 130 -5.71 -14.97 -17.57
CA ASN A 130 -5.32 -14.77 -16.18
C ASN A 130 -4.95 -13.31 -15.96
N PHE A 131 -5.92 -12.52 -15.51
CA PHE A 131 -5.76 -11.09 -15.27
C PHE A 131 -5.69 -10.72 -13.79
N ASN A 132 -5.45 -11.72 -12.93
CA ASN A 132 -5.28 -11.49 -11.51
C ASN A 132 -3.91 -10.88 -11.23
N TYR A 133 -3.86 -10.05 -10.19
CA TYR A 133 -2.62 -9.53 -9.65
C TYR A 133 -2.66 -9.47 -8.12
N SER A 134 -1.48 -9.31 -7.55
CA SER A 134 -1.30 -8.95 -6.14
C SER A 134 -0.35 -7.78 -6.03
N VAL A 135 -0.65 -6.86 -5.12
CA VAL A 135 0.28 -5.80 -4.71
C VAL A 135 0.70 -6.06 -3.27
N TYR A 136 1.98 -6.03 -3.00
CA TYR A 136 2.55 -6.18 -1.66
C TYR A 136 3.22 -4.89 -1.22
N THR A 137 3.12 -4.58 0.06
CA THR A 137 3.90 -3.51 0.69
C THR A 137 4.81 -4.05 1.77
N TYR A 138 6.07 -3.61 1.75
CA TYR A 138 7.07 -3.97 2.75
C TYR A 138 7.73 -2.70 3.30
N VAL A 139 7.78 -2.57 4.62
CA VAL A 139 8.51 -1.47 5.26
C VAL A 139 10.00 -1.81 5.22
N LEU A 140 10.80 -0.92 4.67
CA LEU A 140 12.24 -1.12 4.58
C LEU A 140 12.93 -0.54 5.83
N PRO A 141 14.00 -1.19 6.31
CA PRO A 141 14.82 -0.60 7.36
C PRO A 141 15.42 0.73 6.86
N ASN A 142 15.47 1.70 7.78
CA ASN A 142 16.12 2.99 7.55
C ASN A 142 17.63 2.86 7.36
#